data_AF-A0A7Z0IIH6-F1
#
_entry.id   AF-A0A7Z0IIH6-F1
#
_cell.length_a   1.000
_cell.length_b   1.000
_cell.length_c   1.000
_cell.angle_alpha   90.00
_cell.angle_beta   90.00
_cell.angle_gamma   90.00
#
_symmetry.space_group_name_H-M   'P 1'
#
loop_
_entity.id
_entity.type
_entity.pdbx_description
1 polymer ?
#
loop_
_entity_poly.entity_id
_entity_poly.type
_entity_poly.pdbx_seq_one_letter_code
_entity_poly.pdbx_strand_id
1 'polypeptide(L)'
;MGRLFDGPQILIVIFIIVLIFAAPKLPGLAKNLGKSMKIFKSEVKSLRDDDDNESDSDTESGEPQRPIEGNIVDKDQKSSGSTSSTRHTDS
;
A
#
# COMPACT_ATOMS: atom_id res chain seq x y z
N MET A 1 -12.37 -43.15 32.14
CA MET A 1 -12.30 -42.93 30.67
C MET A 1 -13.08 -41.65 30.37
N GLY A 2 -12.44 -40.62 29.80
CA GLY A 2 -13.12 -39.45 29.24
C GLY A 2 -13.31 -38.24 30.16
N ARG A 3 -12.23 -37.47 30.42
CA ARG A 3 -12.32 -36.03 30.81
C ARG A 3 -11.46 -35.15 29.90
N LEU A 4 -11.09 -35.66 28.71
CA LEU A 4 -10.26 -34.92 27.76
C LEU A 4 -11.01 -33.80 27.04
N PHE A 5 -12.35 -33.78 27.11
CA PHE A 5 -13.21 -32.89 26.34
C PHE A 5 -14.04 -31.91 27.20
N ASP A 6 -13.98 -31.98 28.53
CA ASP A 6 -14.85 -31.21 29.44
C ASP A 6 -14.22 -29.90 29.96
N GLY A 7 -13.27 -29.31 29.24
CA GLY A 7 -12.53 -28.14 29.75
C GLY A 7 -11.94 -27.24 28.67
N PRO A 8 -11.22 -26.17 29.09
CA PRO A 8 -10.58 -25.23 28.17
C PRO A 8 -9.55 -25.90 27.24
N GLN A 9 -9.19 -27.17 27.46
CA GLN A 9 -8.40 -27.97 26.52
C GLN A 9 -8.95 -27.91 25.08
N ILE A 10 -10.27 -27.99 24.86
CA ILE A 10 -10.84 -27.93 23.51
C ILE A 10 -10.59 -26.55 22.86
N LEU A 11 -10.69 -25.48 23.66
CA LEU A 11 -10.41 -24.11 23.21
C LEU A 11 -8.93 -23.94 22.88
N ILE A 12 -8.02 -24.51 23.68
CA ILE A 12 -6.58 -24.52 23.38
C ILE A 12 -6.32 -25.24 22.04
N VAL A 13 -6.95 -26.40 21.81
CA VAL A 13 -6.76 -27.15 20.56
C VAL A 13 -7.29 -26.36 19.35
N ILE A 14 -8.48 -25.76 19.47
CA ILE A 14 -9.03 -24.87 18.44
C ILE A 14 -8.11 -23.68 18.20
N PHE A 15 -7.58 -23.07 19.25
CA PHE A 15 -6.67 -21.94 19.14
C PHE A 15 -5.38 -22.30 18.41
N ILE A 16 -4.79 -23.46 18.68
CA ILE A 16 -3.60 -23.94 17.97
C ILE A 16 -3.91 -24.19 16.48
N ILE A 17 -5.05 -24.80 16.16
CA ILE A 17 -5.48 -24.99 14.77
C ILE A 17 -5.63 -23.63 14.07
N VAL A 18 -6.31 -22.69 14.71
CA VAL A 18 -6.47 -21.32 14.19
C VAL A 18 -5.12 -20.64 14.05
N LEU A 19 -4.17 -20.78 14.97
CA LEU A 19 -2.85 -20.17 14.81
C LEU A 19 -2.10 -20.72 13.60
N ILE A 20 -2.13 -22.03 13.35
CA ILE A 20 -1.44 -22.62 12.18
C ILE A 20 -2.05 -22.11 10.87
N PHE A 21 -3.38 -22.03 10.77
CA PHE A 21 -4.07 -21.63 9.55
C PHE A 21 -4.23 -20.11 9.39
N ALA A 22 -4.46 -19.40 10.49
CA ALA A 22 -4.75 -17.97 10.52
C ALA A 22 -3.49 -17.12 10.72
N ALA A 23 -2.42 -17.56 11.40
CA ALA A 23 -1.19 -16.75 11.51
C ALA A 23 -0.64 -16.28 10.16
N PRO A 24 -0.54 -17.12 9.10
CA PRO A 24 -0.09 -16.63 7.79
C PRO A 24 -1.14 -15.81 7.04
N LYS A 25 -2.44 -15.91 7.39
CA LYS A 25 -3.56 -15.18 6.76
C LYS A 25 -3.86 -13.84 7.46
N LEU A 26 -3.54 -13.72 8.74
CA LEU A 26 -3.67 -12.53 9.57
C LEU A 26 -2.93 -11.30 9.00
N PRO A 27 -1.67 -11.38 8.52
CA PRO A 27 -1.00 -10.21 7.96
C PRO A 27 -1.68 -9.70 6.67
N GLY A 28 -2.23 -10.61 5.86
CA GLY A 28 -2.99 -10.23 4.66
C GLY A 28 -4.30 -9.54 5.01
N LEU A 29 -5.06 -10.09 5.95
CA LEU A 29 -6.30 -9.51 6.43
C LEU A 29 -6.07 -8.15 7.10
N ALA A 30 -5.06 -8.03 7.95
CA ALA A 30 -4.70 -6.78 8.61
C ALA A 30 -4.27 -5.69 7.61
N LYS A 31 -3.49 -6.03 6.58
CA LYS A 31 -3.12 -5.06 5.52
C LYS A 31 -4.32 -4.58 4.71
N ASN A 32 -5.25 -5.48 4.38
CA ASN A 32 -6.44 -5.11 3.62
C ASN A 32 -7.43 -4.31 4.46
N LEU A 33 -7.63 -4.71 5.73
CA LEU A 33 -8.47 -3.99 6.66
C LEU A 33 -7.87 -2.63 7.03
N GLY A 34 -6.54 -2.55 7.20
CA GLY A 34 -5.83 -1.29 7.47
C GLY A 34 -5.95 -0.27 6.35
N LYS A 35 -5.91 -0.71 5.08
CA LYS A 35 -6.17 0.17 3.93
C LYS A 35 -7.60 0.72 3.96
N SER A 36 -8.60 -0.14 4.15
CA SER A 36 -10.01 0.29 4.25
C SER A 36 -10.26 1.17 5.49
N MET A 37 -9.61 0.88 6.62
CA MET A 37 -9.72 1.67 7.84
C MET A 37 -9.07 3.04 7.72
N LYS A 38 -7.96 3.20 6.98
CA LYS A 38 -7.34 4.52 6.76
C LYS A 38 -8.30 5.46 6.02
N ILE A 39 -8.94 4.95 4.98
CA ILE A 39 -9.92 5.71 4.17
C ILE A 39 -11.14 6.06 5.01
N PHE A 40 -11.69 5.09 5.74
CA PHE A 40 -12.82 5.34 6.64
C PHE A 40 -12.48 6.31 7.77
N LYS A 41 -11.29 6.21 8.37
CA LYS A 41 -10.83 7.12 9.43
C LYS A 41 -10.60 8.53 8.88
N SER A 42 -10.06 8.69 7.67
CA SER A 42 -9.89 10.01 7.06
C SER A 42 -11.23 10.65 6.71
N GLU A 43 -12.17 9.90 6.13
CA GLU A 43 -13.52 10.43 5.84
C GLU A 43 -14.25 10.81 7.14
N VAL A 44 -14.19 9.95 8.17
CA VAL A 44 -14.82 10.23 9.47
C VAL A 44 -14.11 11.34 10.23
N LYS A 45 -12.78 11.50 10.07
CA LYS A 45 -12.03 12.60 10.71
C LYS A 45 -12.34 13.92 10.00
N SER A 46 -12.44 13.96 8.68
CA SER A 46 -12.89 15.16 7.95
C SER A 46 -14.29 15.61 8.38
N LEU A 47 -15.20 14.67 8.65
CA LEU A 47 -16.53 14.98 9.18
C LEU A 47 -16.53 15.50 10.63
N ARG A 48 -15.47 15.22 11.41
CA ARG A 48 -15.33 15.68 12.80
C ARG A 48 -14.49 16.96 12.89
N ASP A 49 -13.48 17.09 12.04
CA ASP A 49 -12.62 18.27 11.91
C ASP A 49 -13.38 19.46 11.27
N ASP A 50 -14.44 19.22 10.49
CA ASP A 50 -15.36 20.28 10.03
C ASP A 50 -16.18 20.91 11.18
N ASP A 51 -16.33 20.22 12.32
CA ASP A 51 -16.95 20.75 13.55
C ASP A 51 -15.92 21.35 14.53
N ASP A 52 -14.68 20.84 14.56
CA ASP A 52 -13.62 21.25 15.49
C ASP A 52 -12.35 21.69 14.72
N ASN A 53 -12.26 22.98 14.36
CA ASN A 53 -11.05 23.54 13.75
C ASN A 53 -9.84 23.49 14.70
N GLU A 54 -8.69 23.11 14.14
CA GLU A 54 -7.32 23.11 14.70
C GLU A 54 -7.01 22.11 15.83
N SER A 55 -6.18 21.11 15.49
CA SER A 55 -5.10 20.49 16.29
C SER A 55 -5.12 18.96 16.19
N ASP A 56 -4.39 18.38 15.24
CA ASP A 56 -3.25 17.52 15.60
C ASP A 56 -2.61 16.90 14.36
N SER A 57 -1.33 17.20 14.23
CA SER A 57 -0.36 16.52 13.38
C SER A 57 -0.22 15.06 13.81
N ASP A 58 -0.98 14.17 13.18
CA ASP A 58 -0.78 12.72 13.34
C ASP A 58 0.50 12.29 12.61
N THR A 59 1.55 12.13 13.40
CA THR A 59 2.83 11.50 13.05
C THR A 59 2.58 10.16 12.34
N GLU A 60 2.84 10.13 11.04
CA GLU A 60 2.82 8.94 10.21
C GLU A 60 4.06 8.08 10.53
N SER A 61 3.95 7.26 11.58
CA SER A 61 4.94 6.22 11.87
C SER A 61 4.76 5.08 10.87
N GLY A 62 5.60 5.04 9.83
CA GLY A 62 5.68 3.89 8.94
C GLY A 62 6.24 4.10 7.53
N GLU A 63 7.34 4.86 7.36
CA GLU A 63 8.17 4.72 6.16
C GLU A 63 9.57 4.19 6.50
N PRO A 64 10.08 3.26 5.68
CA PRO A 64 10.97 3.75 4.65
C PRO A 64 10.58 3.15 3.29
N GLN A 65 9.70 3.82 2.55
CA GLN A 65 9.73 3.70 1.10
C GLN A 65 10.50 4.91 0.58
N ARG A 66 11.79 4.70 0.32
CA ARG A 66 12.57 5.64 -0.46
C ARG A 66 11.83 5.85 -1.80
N PRO A 67 11.49 7.08 -2.18
CA PRO A 67 10.86 7.35 -3.47
C PRO A 67 11.79 6.85 -4.57
N ILE A 68 11.34 5.88 -5.38
CA ILE A 68 11.99 5.64 -6.67
C ILE A 68 11.59 6.79 -7.59
N GLU A 69 12.49 7.75 -7.68
CA GLU A 69 12.43 8.89 -8.59
C GLU A 69 12.30 8.34 -10.03
N GLY A 70 11.08 8.40 -10.56
CA GLY A 70 10.80 8.04 -11.94
C GLY A 70 11.46 9.08 -12.84
N ASN A 71 12.64 8.75 -13.37
CA ASN A 71 13.30 9.56 -14.38
C ASN A 71 12.44 9.56 -15.66
N ILE A 72 11.71 10.66 -15.88
CA ILE A 72 10.99 10.91 -17.12
C ILE A 72 12.08 11.14 -18.18
N VAL A 73 12.29 10.17 -19.06
CA VAL A 73 13.12 10.37 -20.25
C VAL A 73 12.38 11.36 -21.13
N ASP A 74 12.81 12.62 -21.09
CA ASP A 74 12.40 13.64 -22.04
C ASP A 74 12.70 13.15 -23.45
N LYS A 75 11.66 12.99 -24.26
CA LYS A 75 11.76 12.63 -25.67
C LYS A 75 12.14 13.86 -26.48
N ASP A 76 13.23 14.51 -26.13
CA ASP A 76 13.92 15.48 -26.97
C ASP A 76 14.86 14.75 -27.92
N GLN A 77 14.27 13.90 -28.78
CA GLN A 77 14.91 13.59 -30.07
C GLN A 77 14.80 14.82 -30.97
N LYS A 78 15.68 15.78 -30.70
CA LYS A 78 16.57 16.38 -31.69
C LYS A 78 15.94 16.61 -33.07
N SER A 79 14.96 17.50 -33.11
CA SER A 79 14.75 18.42 -34.24
C SER A 79 15.96 19.36 -34.36
N SER A 80 17.11 18.85 -34.78
CA SER A 80 18.20 19.69 -35.33
C SER A 80 19.28 18.83 -35.97
N GLY A 81 19.20 18.81 -37.30
CA GLY A 81 20.14 18.16 -38.19
C GLY A 81 19.84 18.52 -39.65
N SER A 82 19.51 19.79 -39.92
CA SER A 82 19.85 20.35 -41.24
C SER A 82 21.35 20.11 -41.44
N THR A 83 21.72 19.41 -42.50
CA THR A 83 22.70 19.86 -43.53
C THR A 83 23.25 18.64 -44.28
N SER A 84 23.29 18.79 -45.60
CA SER A 84 24.14 18.10 -46.57
C SER A 84 23.64 16.83 -47.26
N SER A 85 23.68 16.93 -48.60
CA SER A 85 23.92 15.85 -49.56
C SER A 85 22.70 15.21 -50.21
N THR A 86 22.11 15.91 -51.20
CA THR A 86 21.75 15.24 -52.46
C THR A 86 21.88 16.25 -53.60
N ARG A 87 22.99 16.11 -54.33
CA ARG A 87 23.29 16.78 -55.60
C ARG A 87 22.34 16.17 -56.64
N HIS A 88 21.24 16.85 -56.97
CA HIS A 88 20.42 16.50 -58.13
C HIS A 88 21.18 16.95 -59.38
N THR A 89 21.75 15.98 -60.10
CA THR A 89 22.32 16.18 -61.44
C THR A 89 21.27 15.86 -62.49
N ASP A 90 21.14 16.80 -63.42
CA ASP A 90 20.42 16.80 -64.69
C ASP A 90 20.65 15.52 -65.52
N SER A 91 19.57 14.88 -66.00
CA SER A 91 19.46 14.06 -67.23
C SER A 91 18.02 13.58 -67.43
#